data_AF-A0A2W7C9W4-F1
#
_entry.id   AF-A0A2W7C9W4-F1
#
_cell.length_a   1.000
_cell.length_b   1.000
_cell.length_c   1.000
_cell.angle_alpha   90.00
_cell.angle_beta   90.00
_cell.angle_gamma   90.00
#
_symmetry.space_group_name_H-M   'P 1'
#
loop_
_entity.id
_entity.type
_entity.pdbx_description
1 polymer ?
#
loop_
_entity_poly.entity_id
_entity_poly.type
_entity_poly.pdbx_seq_one_letter_code
_entity_poly.pdbx_strand_id
1 'polypeptide(L)'
;MNRIDNLKARWRPEWSERSDLKRLHGAFHKALHFIESLPAHRAELSKPGTLSQKGLNDSVRAIAAEKIVPELRRGAWEAEKAANSIKSEMSRLAVPKPDKTDMAGAVLRSEIRTMLRSMDHGKIVNLVMNDPAFQAAAFEGPAALSGLTEELRADLEKRMVEQNHGATIEAMDDAKEAIALAQAAFEIAISTVKDEAGFAGQEPVFDKWMATASAEVEREISAERARQQPSGAAQNFRLTDIGSDISGKSVLELEALAANVSDFASNLAQVRIARLNGTAA
;
A
#
# COMPACT_ATOMS: atom_id res chain seq x y z
N MET A 1 9.25 2.55 -30.86
CA MET A 1 8.97 3.45 -29.72
C MET A 1 9.81 2.94 -28.55
N ASN A 2 10.65 3.79 -27.94
CA ASN A 2 11.50 3.35 -26.81
C ASN A 2 10.61 3.02 -25.60
N ARG A 3 11.01 2.07 -24.75
CA ARG A 3 10.30 1.71 -23.51
C ARG A 3 10.03 2.95 -22.64
N ILE A 4 10.96 3.89 -22.64
CA ILE A 4 10.86 5.17 -21.93
C ILE A 4 9.75 6.05 -22.51
N ASP A 5 9.66 6.16 -23.84
CA ASP A 5 8.59 6.93 -24.50
C ASP A 5 7.22 6.34 -24.18
N ASN A 6 7.12 5.02 -24.11
CA ASN A 6 5.89 4.34 -23.70
C ASN A 6 5.49 4.69 -22.26
N LEU A 7 6.44 4.75 -21.32
CA LEU A 7 6.15 5.16 -19.95
C LEU A 7 5.74 6.63 -19.87
N LYS A 8 6.45 7.51 -20.58
CA LYS A 8 6.13 8.94 -20.68
C LYS A 8 4.71 9.14 -21.23
N ALA A 9 4.35 8.43 -22.31
CA ALA A 9 3.05 8.53 -22.95
C ALA A 9 1.89 7.98 -22.07
N ARG A 10 2.18 7.03 -21.17
CA ARG A 10 1.18 6.49 -20.23
C ARG A 10 0.94 7.39 -19.03
N TRP A 11 1.83 8.34 -18.75
CA TRP A 11 1.63 9.28 -17.67
C TRP A 11 0.57 10.30 -18.07
N ARG A 12 -0.56 10.31 -17.35
CA ARG A 12 -1.66 11.24 -17.65
C ARG A 12 -1.36 12.63 -17.08
N PRO A 13 -1.55 13.73 -17.85
CA PRO A 13 -1.33 15.09 -17.35
C PRO A 13 -2.15 15.43 -16.10
N GLU A 14 -3.37 14.89 -15.99
CA GLU A 14 -4.25 15.13 -14.83
C GLU A 14 -3.62 14.67 -13.50
N TRP A 15 -2.76 13.64 -13.52
CA TRP A 15 -2.07 13.16 -12.32
C TRP A 15 -1.03 14.16 -11.78
N SER A 16 -0.52 15.04 -12.64
CA SER A 16 0.48 16.04 -12.25
C SER A 16 -0.13 17.24 -11.53
N GLU A 17 -1.41 17.51 -11.78
CA GLU A 17 -2.17 18.59 -11.12
C GLU A 17 -2.68 18.18 -9.73
N ARG A 18 -2.71 16.87 -9.46
CA ARG A 18 -3.15 16.29 -8.19
C ARG A 18 -2.11 16.52 -7.09
N SER A 19 -2.54 17.21 -6.02
CA SER A 19 -1.66 17.58 -4.91
C SER A 19 -1.04 16.38 -4.17
N ASP A 20 -1.78 15.27 -4.07
CA ASP A 20 -1.37 14.00 -3.47
C ASP A 20 -0.32 13.26 -4.32
N LEU A 21 -0.32 13.46 -5.64
CA LEU A 21 0.60 12.79 -6.58
C LEU A 21 1.75 13.68 -7.04
N LYS A 22 1.75 14.98 -6.72
CA LYS A 22 2.75 15.95 -7.17
C LYS A 22 4.20 15.54 -6.87
N ARG A 23 4.45 14.98 -5.69
CA ARG A 23 5.79 14.48 -5.31
C ARG A 23 6.18 13.25 -6.14
N LEU A 24 5.22 12.35 -6.36
CA LEU A 24 5.40 11.14 -7.15
C LEU A 24 5.72 11.46 -8.62
N HIS A 25 5.03 12.46 -9.21
CA HIS A 25 5.30 12.96 -10.55
C HIS A 25 6.77 13.40 -10.72
N GLY A 26 7.28 14.20 -9.78
CA GLY A 26 8.68 14.61 -9.77
C GLY A 26 9.64 13.43 -9.68
N ALA A 27 9.34 12.44 -8.83
CA ALA A 27 10.15 11.24 -8.71
C ALA A 27 10.12 10.38 -9.98
N PHE A 28 8.96 10.23 -10.62
CA PHE A 28 8.78 9.50 -11.87
C PHE A 28 9.69 10.07 -12.98
N HIS A 29 9.63 11.39 -13.22
CA HIS A 29 10.46 12.01 -14.26
C HIS A 29 11.96 11.95 -13.94
N LYS A 30 12.35 12.05 -12.66
CA LYS A 30 13.75 11.84 -12.26
C LYS A 30 14.20 10.42 -12.57
N ALA A 31 13.37 9.41 -12.30
CA ALA A 31 13.69 8.02 -12.64
C ALA A 31 13.87 7.82 -14.14
N LEU A 32 12.97 8.39 -14.96
CA LEU A 32 13.11 8.36 -16.42
C LEU A 32 14.39 9.05 -16.89
N HIS A 33 14.73 10.21 -16.31
CA HIS A 33 15.97 10.90 -16.61
C HIS A 33 17.19 10.03 -16.29
N PHE A 34 17.20 9.33 -15.16
CA PHE A 34 18.31 8.44 -14.79
C PHE A 34 18.49 7.25 -15.74
N ILE A 35 17.40 6.71 -16.29
CA ILE A 35 17.45 5.64 -17.30
C ILE A 35 18.19 6.13 -18.56
N GLU A 36 18.02 7.40 -18.94
CA GLU A 36 18.67 8.00 -20.12
C GLU A 36 20.10 8.50 -19.79
N SER A 37 20.28 9.14 -18.64
CA SER A 37 21.50 9.88 -18.31
C SER A 37 22.64 8.97 -17.87
N LEU A 38 22.36 7.84 -17.19
CA LEU A 38 23.42 6.97 -16.66
C LEU A 38 24.21 6.26 -17.77
N PRO A 39 23.58 5.64 -18.80
CA PRO A 39 24.30 5.09 -19.93
C PRO A 39 25.08 6.16 -20.71
N ALA A 40 24.49 7.35 -20.89
CA ALA A 40 25.17 8.47 -21.54
C ALA A 40 26.43 8.89 -20.77
N HIS A 41 26.35 8.98 -19.45
CA HIS A 41 27.49 9.33 -18.61
C HIS A 41 28.58 8.25 -18.64
N ARG A 42 28.20 6.97 -18.63
CA ARG A 42 29.17 5.88 -18.82
C ARG A 42 29.87 5.98 -20.18
N ALA A 43 29.13 6.27 -21.25
CA ALA A 43 29.68 6.46 -22.58
C ALA A 43 30.62 7.67 -22.66
N GLU A 44 30.39 8.72 -21.86
CA GLU A 44 31.32 9.86 -21.75
C GLU A 44 32.62 9.47 -21.03
N LEU A 45 32.51 8.75 -19.91
CA LEU A 45 33.66 8.28 -19.13
C LEU A 45 34.53 7.27 -19.89
N SER A 46 33.97 6.55 -20.89
CA SER A 46 34.73 5.60 -21.71
C SER A 46 35.52 6.25 -22.85
N LYS A 47 35.13 7.45 -23.32
CA LYS A 47 35.78 8.14 -24.45
C LYS A 47 37.29 8.35 -24.29
N PRO A 48 37.81 8.77 -23.12
CA PRO A 48 39.26 9.01 -22.97
C PRO A 48 40.10 7.73 -23.04
N GLY A 49 39.50 6.56 -22.83
CA GLY A 49 40.22 5.27 -22.77
C GLY A 49 41.21 5.14 -21.60
N THR A 50 41.21 6.09 -20.65
CA THR A 50 42.12 6.11 -19.50
C THR A 50 41.69 5.17 -18.37
N LEU A 51 40.41 4.83 -18.32
CA LEU A 51 39.83 3.98 -17.28
C LEU A 51 39.82 2.53 -17.75
N SER A 52 40.31 1.63 -16.88
CA SER A 52 40.05 0.20 -17.04
C SER A 52 38.55 -0.09 -16.88
N GLN A 53 38.07 -1.25 -17.35
CA GLN A 53 36.66 -1.63 -17.19
C GLN A 53 36.21 -1.62 -15.72
N LYS A 54 37.11 -2.02 -14.81
CA LYS A 54 36.86 -1.94 -13.37
C LYS A 54 36.74 -0.49 -12.90
N GLY A 55 37.67 0.37 -13.29
CA GLY A 55 37.63 1.80 -12.95
C GLY A 55 36.40 2.52 -13.50
N LEU A 56 35.94 2.16 -14.70
CA LEU A 56 34.71 2.66 -15.28
C LEU A 56 33.49 2.25 -14.43
N ASN A 57 33.38 0.96 -14.08
CA ASN A 57 32.29 0.48 -13.22
C ASN A 57 32.30 1.16 -11.84
N ASP A 58 33.48 1.31 -11.23
CA ASP A 58 33.61 1.95 -9.92
C ASP A 58 33.22 3.45 -9.97
N SER A 59 33.54 4.14 -11.06
CA SER A 59 33.13 5.54 -11.28
C SER A 59 31.61 5.66 -11.44
N VAL A 60 30.99 4.76 -12.23
CA VAL A 60 29.53 4.72 -12.40
C VAL A 60 28.83 4.38 -11.07
N ARG A 61 29.36 3.44 -10.28
CA ARG A 61 28.87 3.11 -8.94
C ARG A 61 28.91 4.30 -7.99
N ALA A 62 30.00 5.06 -7.99
CA ALA A 62 30.13 6.24 -7.13
C ALA A 62 29.05 7.27 -7.45
N ILE A 63 28.84 7.57 -8.74
CA ILE A 63 27.83 8.52 -9.19
C ILE A 63 26.41 8.03 -8.90
N ALA A 64 26.14 6.76 -9.16
CA ALA A 64 24.85 6.17 -8.86
C ALA A 64 24.55 6.20 -7.35
N ALA A 65 25.53 5.86 -6.50
CA ALA A 65 25.39 5.89 -5.05
C ALA A 65 25.16 7.31 -4.52
N GLU A 66 25.83 8.31 -5.07
CA GLU A 66 25.73 9.70 -4.62
C GLU A 66 24.43 10.38 -5.09
N LYS A 67 24.04 10.19 -6.36
CA LYS A 67 22.99 11.01 -6.99
C LYS A 67 21.70 10.27 -7.30
N ILE A 68 21.79 8.98 -7.67
CA ILE A 68 20.65 8.24 -8.23
C ILE A 68 19.94 7.45 -7.16
N VAL A 69 20.68 6.63 -6.39
CA VAL A 69 20.13 5.74 -5.37
C VAL A 69 19.32 6.50 -4.30
N PRO A 70 19.82 7.62 -3.73
CA PRO A 70 19.05 8.43 -2.79
C PRO A 70 17.69 8.90 -3.35
N GLU A 71 17.69 9.39 -4.59
CA GLU A 71 16.49 9.93 -5.24
C GLU A 71 15.48 8.83 -5.60
N LEU A 72 15.95 7.69 -6.13
CA LEU A 72 15.10 6.53 -6.38
C LEU A 72 14.50 6.01 -5.07
N ARG A 73 15.26 6.01 -3.97
CA ARG A 73 14.76 5.54 -2.69
C ARG A 73 13.69 6.46 -2.10
N ARG A 74 13.89 7.78 -2.17
CA ARG A 74 12.88 8.78 -1.79
C ARG A 74 11.63 8.64 -2.66
N GLY A 75 11.78 8.47 -3.97
CA GLY A 75 10.68 8.23 -4.90
C GLY A 75 9.86 7.00 -4.56
N ALA A 76 10.52 5.87 -4.27
CA ALA A 76 9.87 4.64 -3.85
C ALA A 76 9.11 4.80 -2.53
N TRP A 77 9.65 5.58 -1.58
CA TRP A 77 8.97 5.87 -0.32
C TRP A 77 7.73 6.76 -0.51
N GLU A 78 7.79 7.77 -1.38
CA GLU A 78 6.60 8.57 -1.72
C GLU A 78 5.50 7.72 -2.39
N ALA A 79 5.88 6.77 -3.25
CA ALA A 79 4.93 5.80 -3.82
C ALA A 79 4.31 4.89 -2.74
N GLU A 80 5.11 4.38 -1.79
CA GLU A 80 4.63 3.60 -0.64
C GLU A 80 3.67 4.42 0.24
N LYS A 81 4.01 5.69 0.50
CA LYS A 81 3.17 6.61 1.29
C LYS A 81 1.83 6.86 0.60
N ALA A 82 1.82 7.13 -0.70
CA ALA A 82 0.61 7.31 -1.48
C ALA A 82 -0.27 6.03 -1.46
N ALA A 83 0.34 4.86 -1.65
CA ALA A 83 -0.36 3.58 -1.58
C ALA A 83 -0.99 3.33 -0.19
N ASN A 84 -0.26 3.65 0.88
CA ASN A 84 -0.77 3.54 2.24
C ASN A 84 -1.90 4.55 2.53
N SER A 85 -1.84 5.76 1.98
CA SER A 85 -2.93 6.75 2.07
C SER A 85 -4.20 6.20 1.42
N ILE A 86 -4.10 5.68 0.20
CA ILE A 86 -5.21 5.05 -0.52
C ILE A 86 -5.79 3.89 0.30
N LYS A 87 -4.94 3.03 0.88
CA LYS A 87 -5.40 1.94 1.73
C LYS A 87 -6.15 2.45 2.98
N SER A 88 -5.65 3.50 3.62
CA SER A 88 -6.28 4.10 4.79
C SER A 88 -7.57 4.86 4.45
N GLU A 89 -7.67 5.45 3.27
CA GLU A 89 -8.88 6.09 2.79
C GLU A 89 -9.93 5.03 2.45
N MET A 90 -9.52 3.93 1.82
CA MET A 90 -10.42 2.84 1.45
C MET A 90 -11.06 2.21 2.69
N SER A 91 -10.31 2.06 3.78
CA SER A 91 -10.86 1.56 5.03
C SER A 91 -11.81 2.54 5.73
N ARG A 92 -11.76 3.84 5.40
CA ARG A 92 -12.69 4.87 5.89
C ARG A 92 -13.98 4.96 5.07
N LEU A 93 -13.95 4.52 3.81
CA LEU A 93 -15.14 4.44 2.95
C LEU A 93 -16.07 3.26 3.31
N ALA A 94 -15.65 2.39 4.23
CA ALA A 94 -16.49 1.30 4.71
C ALA A 94 -17.79 1.83 5.37
N VAL A 95 -18.88 1.06 5.24
CA VAL A 95 -20.21 1.43 5.75
C VAL A 95 -20.11 1.86 7.23
N PRO A 96 -20.65 3.04 7.60
CA PRO A 96 -20.62 3.50 8.98
C PRO A 96 -21.18 2.45 9.94
N LYS A 97 -20.39 2.07 10.94
CA LYS A 97 -20.85 1.16 11.98
C LYS A 97 -21.80 1.92 12.91
N PRO A 98 -22.97 1.36 13.26
CA PRO A 98 -23.88 1.99 14.21
C PRO A 98 -23.21 2.24 15.56
N ASP A 99 -23.61 3.34 16.22
CA ASP A 99 -23.18 3.63 17.58
C ASP A 99 -23.75 2.58 18.55
N LYS A 100 -22.86 1.99 19.36
CA LYS A 100 -23.23 0.97 20.36
C LYS A 100 -23.86 1.57 21.61
N THR A 101 -23.71 2.86 21.84
CA THR A 101 -24.27 3.55 23.01
C THR A 101 -25.73 3.97 22.80
N ASP A 102 -26.19 3.99 21.54
CA ASP A 102 -27.57 4.30 21.17
C ASP A 102 -28.49 3.08 21.37
N MET A 103 -28.93 2.89 22.62
CA MET A 103 -29.84 1.80 22.99
C MET A 103 -31.20 1.90 22.29
N ALA A 104 -31.73 3.12 22.15
CA ALA A 104 -33.02 3.34 21.51
C ALA A 104 -32.97 2.96 20.03
N GLY A 105 -31.92 3.37 19.32
CA GLY A 105 -31.70 2.97 17.93
C GLY A 105 -31.41 1.47 17.79
N ALA A 106 -30.74 0.84 18.76
CA ALA A 106 -30.53 -0.61 18.74
C ALA A 106 -31.87 -1.39 18.78
N VAL A 107 -32.84 -0.92 19.57
CA VAL A 107 -34.19 -1.50 19.60
C VAL A 107 -34.88 -1.33 18.25
N LEU A 108 -34.89 -0.11 17.69
CA LEU A 108 -35.50 0.15 16.39
C LEU A 108 -34.85 -0.69 15.27
N ARG A 109 -33.53 -0.79 15.25
CA ARG A 109 -32.80 -1.62 14.26
C ARG A 109 -33.12 -3.11 14.42
N SER A 110 -33.36 -3.58 15.64
CA SER A 110 -33.82 -4.95 15.90
C SER A 110 -35.22 -5.23 15.32
N GLU A 111 -36.13 -4.27 15.46
CA GLU A 111 -37.47 -4.35 14.86
C GLU A 111 -37.40 -4.33 13.33
N ILE A 112 -36.61 -3.42 12.75
CA ILE A 112 -36.39 -3.34 11.30
C ILE A 112 -35.81 -4.66 10.77
N ARG A 113 -34.80 -5.25 11.43
CA ARG A 113 -34.25 -6.57 11.04
C ARG A 113 -35.31 -7.66 11.06
N THR A 114 -36.17 -7.67 12.07
CA THR A 114 -37.27 -8.64 12.16
C THR A 114 -38.27 -8.47 11.03
N MET A 115 -38.59 -7.23 10.67
CA MET A 115 -39.43 -6.93 9.52
C MET A 115 -38.77 -7.37 8.20
N LEU A 116 -37.48 -7.06 7.99
CA LEU A 116 -36.73 -7.43 6.79
C LEU A 116 -36.73 -8.95 6.54
N ARG A 117 -36.59 -9.78 7.59
CA ARG A 117 -36.65 -11.25 7.47
C ARG A 117 -37.96 -11.80 6.91
N SER A 118 -39.05 -11.04 7.04
CA SER A 118 -40.37 -11.44 6.54
C SER A 118 -40.66 -10.96 5.11
N MET A 119 -39.77 -10.16 4.51
CA MET A 119 -39.96 -9.55 3.21
C MET A 119 -39.36 -10.38 2.07
N ASP A 120 -39.88 -10.17 0.86
CA ASP A 120 -39.27 -10.68 -0.36
C ASP A 120 -37.92 -9.98 -0.64
N HIS A 121 -36.95 -10.73 -1.20
CA HIS A 121 -35.59 -10.23 -1.47
C HIS A 121 -35.57 -8.94 -2.30
N GLY A 122 -36.44 -8.79 -3.30
CA GLY A 122 -36.48 -7.59 -4.13
C GLY A 122 -36.88 -6.35 -3.33
N LYS A 123 -37.79 -6.51 -2.36
CA LYS A 123 -38.21 -5.43 -1.45
C LYS A 123 -37.13 -5.10 -0.43
N ILE A 124 -36.42 -6.10 0.09
CA ILE A 124 -35.28 -5.90 1.01
C ILE A 124 -34.22 -5.05 0.32
N VAL A 125 -33.77 -5.46 -0.87
CA VAL A 125 -32.76 -4.73 -1.65
C VAL A 125 -33.20 -3.29 -1.89
N ASN A 126 -34.45 -3.08 -2.31
CA ASN A 126 -34.97 -1.74 -2.56
C ASN A 126 -35.00 -0.87 -1.30
N LEU A 127 -35.40 -1.40 -0.15
CA LEU A 127 -35.44 -0.63 1.10
C LEU A 127 -34.04 -0.32 1.62
N VAL A 128 -33.14 -1.32 1.63
CA VAL A 128 -31.76 -1.16 2.12
C VAL A 128 -30.98 -0.15 1.28
N MET A 129 -31.19 -0.09 -0.04
CA MET A 129 -30.49 0.85 -0.92
C MET A 129 -31.01 2.30 -0.85
N ASN A 130 -32.27 2.51 -0.45
CA ASN A 130 -32.91 3.82 -0.51
C ASN A 130 -33.16 4.45 0.87
N ASP A 131 -33.13 3.66 1.96
CA ASP A 131 -33.40 4.14 3.32
C ASP A 131 -32.20 3.86 4.27
N PRO A 132 -31.53 4.91 4.77
CA PRO A 132 -30.40 4.79 5.70
C PRO A 132 -30.72 4.01 6.99
N ALA A 133 -31.95 4.05 7.49
CA ALA A 133 -32.33 3.31 8.70
C ALA A 133 -32.34 1.80 8.46
N PHE A 134 -32.79 1.39 7.27
CA PHE A 134 -32.78 -0.01 6.85
C PHE A 134 -31.38 -0.50 6.54
N GLN A 135 -30.55 0.33 5.91
CA GLN A 135 -29.12 0.08 5.75
C GLN A 135 -28.46 -0.18 7.10
N ALA A 136 -28.60 0.72 8.07
CA ALA A 136 -27.97 0.58 9.39
C ALA A 136 -28.42 -0.71 10.08
N ALA A 137 -29.72 -1.04 10.02
CA ALA A 137 -30.27 -2.26 10.60
C ALA A 137 -29.74 -3.53 9.93
N ALA A 138 -29.66 -3.54 8.58
CA ALA A 138 -29.22 -4.69 7.79
C ALA A 138 -27.75 -5.05 8.04
N PHE A 139 -26.89 -4.04 8.21
CA PHE A 139 -25.44 -4.24 8.37
C PHE A 139 -24.95 -4.37 9.82
N GLU A 140 -25.78 -4.12 10.83
CA GLU A 140 -25.37 -4.17 12.25
C GLU A 140 -25.07 -5.59 12.79
N GLY A 141 -25.71 -6.64 12.25
CA GLY A 141 -25.51 -8.04 12.65
C GLY A 141 -25.16 -8.97 11.48
N PRO A 142 -25.05 -10.30 11.68
CA PRO A 142 -24.86 -11.28 10.60
C PRO A 142 -25.98 -11.22 9.55
N ALA A 143 -25.71 -11.57 8.28
CA ALA A 143 -26.68 -11.43 7.18
C ALA A 143 -28.01 -12.16 7.45
N ALA A 144 -27.94 -13.32 8.11
CA ALA A 144 -29.12 -14.11 8.48
C ALA A 144 -30.12 -13.37 9.38
N LEU A 145 -29.67 -12.39 10.20
CA LEU A 145 -30.56 -11.64 11.08
C LEU A 145 -31.41 -10.60 10.34
N SER A 146 -30.99 -10.17 9.16
CA SER A 146 -31.73 -9.25 8.29
C SER A 146 -32.40 -9.95 7.11
N GLY A 147 -32.32 -11.28 7.02
CA GLY A 147 -32.87 -12.05 5.90
C GLY A 147 -32.04 -11.93 4.61
N LEU A 148 -30.75 -11.58 4.72
CA LEU A 148 -29.82 -11.52 3.60
C LEU A 148 -28.96 -12.79 3.56
N THR A 149 -28.54 -13.19 2.36
CA THR A 149 -27.39 -14.09 2.21
C THR A 149 -26.09 -13.29 2.34
N GLU A 150 -24.98 -13.94 2.70
CA GLU A 150 -23.69 -13.23 2.80
C GLU A 150 -23.22 -12.70 1.44
N GLU A 151 -23.51 -13.42 0.36
CA GLU A 151 -23.25 -12.98 -1.02
C GLU A 151 -24.03 -11.70 -1.35
N LEU A 152 -25.34 -11.68 -1.11
CA LEU A 152 -26.19 -10.50 -1.37
C LEU A 152 -25.79 -9.33 -0.49
N ARG A 153 -25.42 -9.58 0.77
CA ARG A 153 -24.92 -8.55 1.69
C ARG A 153 -23.64 -7.91 1.15
N ALA A 154 -22.68 -8.70 0.69
CA ALA A 154 -21.44 -8.20 0.11
C ALA A 154 -21.69 -7.39 -1.16
N ASP A 155 -22.62 -7.84 -2.02
CA ASP A 155 -23.03 -7.11 -3.23
C ASP A 155 -23.69 -5.76 -2.90
N LEU A 156 -24.56 -5.73 -1.89
CA LEU A 156 -25.19 -4.49 -1.42
C LEU A 156 -24.14 -3.54 -0.85
N GLU A 157 -23.24 -4.03 0.01
CA GLU A 157 -22.15 -3.21 0.58
C GLU A 157 -21.32 -2.56 -0.54
N LYS A 158 -20.93 -3.34 -1.54
CA LYS A 158 -20.20 -2.85 -2.71
C LYS A 158 -20.97 -1.76 -3.46
N ARG A 159 -22.25 -2.00 -3.79
CA ARG A 159 -23.08 -1.01 -4.51
C ARG A 159 -23.26 0.27 -3.71
N MET A 160 -23.38 0.18 -2.39
CA MET A 160 -23.57 1.34 -1.52
C MET A 160 -22.30 2.16 -1.41
N VAL A 161 -21.14 1.51 -1.35
CA VAL A 161 -19.83 2.18 -1.42
C VAL A 161 -19.66 2.85 -2.79
N GLU A 162 -19.99 2.18 -3.89
CA GLU A 162 -19.94 2.75 -5.25
C GLU A 162 -20.92 3.94 -5.43
N GLN A 163 -22.14 3.84 -4.90
CA GLN A 163 -23.14 4.90 -5.01
C GLN A 163 -22.76 6.15 -4.21
N ASN A 164 -22.23 5.97 -2.99
CA ASN A 164 -21.90 7.10 -2.10
C ASN A 164 -20.51 7.68 -2.38
N HIS A 165 -19.58 6.88 -2.92
CA HIS A 165 -18.17 7.23 -3.03
C HIS A 165 -17.58 6.95 -4.41
N GLY A 166 -18.38 6.76 -5.45
CA GLY A 166 -17.93 6.40 -6.80
C GLY A 166 -16.82 7.31 -7.34
N ALA A 167 -17.01 8.64 -7.26
CA ALA A 167 -16.00 9.60 -7.69
C ALA A 167 -14.70 9.52 -6.87
N THR A 168 -14.79 9.21 -5.58
CA THR A 168 -13.61 9.01 -4.72
C THR A 168 -12.88 7.73 -5.09
N ILE A 169 -13.60 6.63 -5.33
CA ILE A 169 -13.03 5.34 -5.75
C ILE A 169 -12.33 5.47 -7.10
N GLU A 170 -12.96 6.14 -8.06
CA GLU A 170 -12.37 6.43 -9.37
C GLU A 170 -11.06 7.22 -9.21
N ALA A 171 -11.06 8.28 -8.40
CA ALA A 171 -9.84 9.03 -8.11
C ALA A 171 -8.77 8.18 -7.41
N MET A 172 -9.14 7.23 -6.56
CA MET A 172 -8.20 6.30 -5.92
C MET A 172 -7.63 5.31 -6.92
N ASP A 173 -8.43 4.81 -7.85
CA ASP A 173 -7.98 3.88 -8.88
C ASP A 173 -7.04 4.55 -9.88
N ASP A 174 -7.32 5.79 -10.28
CA ASP A 174 -6.39 6.62 -11.06
C ASP A 174 -5.06 6.81 -10.32
N ALA A 175 -5.10 7.06 -9.00
CA ALA A 175 -3.89 7.20 -8.20
C ALA A 175 -3.10 5.89 -8.10
N LYS A 176 -3.77 4.73 -7.99
CA LYS A 176 -3.12 3.41 -8.03
C LYS A 176 -2.42 3.19 -9.36
N GLU A 177 -3.03 3.59 -10.49
CA GLU A 177 -2.40 3.48 -11.80
C GLU A 177 -1.14 4.34 -11.89
N ALA A 178 -1.19 5.59 -11.40
CA ALA A 178 -0.04 6.48 -11.34
C ALA A 178 1.10 5.89 -10.47
N ILE A 179 0.77 5.32 -9.30
CA ILE A 179 1.71 4.64 -8.40
C ILE A 179 2.36 3.45 -9.10
N ALA A 180 1.57 2.60 -9.75
CA ALA A 180 2.08 1.42 -10.45
C ALA A 180 3.01 1.81 -11.60
N LEU A 181 2.68 2.86 -12.35
CA LEU A 181 3.53 3.38 -13.43
C LEU A 181 4.85 3.95 -12.90
N ALA A 182 4.80 4.69 -11.78
CA ALA A 182 5.99 5.22 -11.12
C ALA A 182 6.91 4.10 -10.59
N GLN A 183 6.33 3.08 -9.95
CA GLN A 183 7.08 1.90 -9.48
C GLN A 183 7.76 1.17 -10.63
N ALA A 184 7.08 0.97 -11.75
CA ALA A 184 7.68 0.37 -12.94
C ALA A 184 8.87 1.19 -13.47
N ALA A 185 8.79 2.53 -13.44
CA ALA A 185 9.91 3.39 -13.82
C ALA A 185 11.08 3.27 -12.84
N PHE A 186 10.83 3.16 -11.53
CA PHE A 186 11.87 2.94 -10.52
C PHE A 186 12.58 1.60 -10.72
N GLU A 187 11.83 0.52 -10.98
CA GLU A 187 12.40 -0.80 -11.25
C GLU A 187 13.32 -0.79 -12.48
N ILE A 188 12.92 -0.10 -13.55
CA ILE A 188 13.75 0.04 -14.75
C ILE A 188 15.00 0.87 -14.44
N ALA A 189 14.88 1.98 -13.71
CA ALA A 189 16.03 2.77 -13.30
C ALA A 189 17.01 1.97 -12.43
N ILE A 190 16.51 1.15 -11.50
CA ILE A 190 17.31 0.22 -10.70
C ILE A 190 18.01 -0.80 -11.59
N SER A 191 17.31 -1.38 -12.57
CA SER A 191 17.91 -2.29 -13.56
C SER A 191 19.02 -1.60 -14.37
N THR A 192 18.80 -0.37 -14.83
CA THR A 192 19.82 0.42 -15.53
C THR A 192 21.03 0.66 -14.64
N VAL A 193 20.84 1.00 -13.35
CA VAL A 193 21.96 1.12 -12.41
C VAL A 193 22.71 -0.21 -12.29
N LYS A 194 22.01 -1.33 -12.17
CA LYS A 194 22.62 -2.67 -12.06
C LYS A 194 23.47 -3.01 -13.29
N ASP A 195 22.94 -2.79 -14.49
CA ASP A 195 23.61 -3.10 -15.75
C ASP A 195 24.80 -2.15 -15.98
N GLU A 196 24.61 -0.85 -15.77
CA GLU A 196 25.63 0.15 -16.05
C GLU A 196 26.77 0.17 -15.02
N ALA A 197 26.47 -0.16 -13.76
CA ALA A 197 27.47 -0.28 -12.70
C ALA A 197 28.19 -1.65 -12.71
N GLY A 198 27.90 -2.52 -13.68
CA GLY A 198 28.57 -3.80 -13.86
C GLY A 198 28.26 -4.81 -12.75
N PHE A 199 27.00 -4.87 -12.32
CA PHE A 199 26.49 -5.89 -11.39
C PHE A 199 25.66 -6.99 -12.08
N ALA A 200 25.70 -7.07 -13.41
CA ALA A 200 25.02 -8.11 -14.17
C ALA A 200 25.43 -9.52 -13.66
N GLY A 201 24.44 -10.33 -13.25
CA GLY A 201 24.65 -11.67 -12.67
C GLY A 201 25.28 -11.69 -11.28
N GLN A 202 25.31 -10.56 -10.56
CA GLN A 202 25.87 -10.43 -9.21
C GLN A 202 24.83 -9.84 -8.24
N GLU A 203 23.63 -10.41 -8.22
CA GLU A 203 22.49 -9.97 -7.40
C GLU A 203 22.86 -9.75 -5.92
N PRO A 204 23.54 -10.68 -5.23
CA PRO A 204 23.86 -10.48 -3.81
C PRO A 204 24.82 -9.31 -3.56
N VAL A 205 25.71 -9.04 -4.53
CA VAL A 205 26.67 -7.92 -4.44
C VAL A 205 25.95 -6.61 -4.69
N PHE A 206 25.05 -6.57 -5.67
CA PHE A 206 24.19 -5.42 -5.95
C PHE A 206 23.33 -5.06 -4.74
N ASP A 207 22.66 -6.03 -4.14
CA ASP A 207 21.76 -5.80 -3.00
C ASP A 207 22.52 -5.23 -1.79
N LYS A 208 23.71 -5.79 -1.50
CA LYS A 208 24.58 -5.28 -0.44
C LYS A 208 25.05 -3.85 -0.71
N TRP A 209 25.45 -3.57 -1.95
CA TRP A 209 25.85 -2.23 -2.37
C TRP A 209 24.68 -1.23 -2.28
N MET A 210 23.50 -1.61 -2.78
CA MET A 210 22.29 -0.79 -2.75
C MET A 210 21.85 -0.46 -1.32
N ALA A 211 21.87 -1.45 -0.42
CA ALA A 211 21.59 -1.25 1.01
C ALA A 211 22.57 -0.27 1.65
N THR A 212 23.85 -0.35 1.28
CA THR A 212 24.88 0.58 1.78
C THR A 212 24.67 1.99 1.23
N ALA A 213 24.46 2.12 -0.08
CA ALA A 213 24.27 3.40 -0.77
C ALA A 213 22.97 4.12 -0.35
N SER A 214 21.94 3.39 0.05
CA SER A 214 20.66 3.94 0.52
C SER A 214 20.58 4.15 2.04
N ALA A 215 21.58 3.72 2.82
CA ALA A 215 21.52 3.68 4.28
C ALA A 215 21.26 5.04 4.94
N GLU A 216 21.76 6.14 4.37
CA GLU A 216 21.49 7.48 4.87
C GLU A 216 20.05 7.91 4.64
N VAL A 217 19.55 7.74 3.41
CA VAL A 217 18.16 8.04 3.06
C VAL A 217 17.18 7.18 3.84
N GLU A 218 17.51 5.90 4.10
CA GLU A 218 16.69 5.03 4.94
C GLU A 218 16.59 5.53 6.39
N ARG A 219 17.67 6.11 6.93
CA ARG A 219 17.64 6.74 8.25
C ARG A 219 16.75 7.99 8.25
N GLU A 220 16.83 8.82 7.20
CA GLU A 220 15.96 9.99 7.02
C GLU A 220 14.48 9.57 6.95
N ILE A 221 14.16 8.61 6.08
CA ILE A 221 12.80 8.07 5.89
C ILE A 221 12.27 7.47 7.19
N SER A 222 13.09 6.70 7.91
CA SER A 222 12.71 6.08 9.18
C SER A 222 12.42 7.14 10.24
N ALA A 223 13.23 8.19 10.32
CA ALA A 223 13.01 9.31 11.23
C ALA A 223 11.73 10.10 10.87
N GLU A 224 11.46 10.32 9.59
CA GLU A 224 10.23 10.99 9.15
C GLU A 224 8.98 10.13 9.40
N ARG A 225 9.05 8.82 9.14
CA ARG A 225 7.99 7.87 9.45
C ARG A 225 7.65 7.87 10.95
N ALA A 226 8.67 7.93 11.82
CA ALA A 226 8.48 8.02 13.27
C ALA A 226 7.81 9.35 13.70
N ARG A 227 8.07 10.46 12.99
CA ARG A 227 7.39 11.75 13.25
C ARG A 227 5.94 11.75 12.79
N GLN A 228 5.63 11.07 11.68
CA GLN A 228 4.29 11.04 11.10
C GLN A 228 3.34 10.05 11.83
N GLN A 229 3.87 9.05 12.54
CA GLN A 229 3.04 8.22 13.41
C GLN A 229 2.63 9.03 14.64
N PRO A 230 1.35 9.41 14.80
CA PRO A 230 0.92 10.09 16.01
C PRO A 230 1.22 9.18 17.20
N SER A 231 1.83 9.73 18.26
CA SER A 231 2.12 9.08 19.55
C SER A 231 0.85 8.58 20.29
N GLY A 232 -0.29 8.48 19.61
CA GLY A 232 -1.61 8.16 20.14
C GLY A 232 -1.82 6.71 20.58
N ALA A 233 -0.86 5.80 20.37
CA ALA A 233 -0.91 4.47 20.98
C ALA A 233 -0.52 4.48 22.48
N ALA A 234 0.07 5.57 22.99
CA ALA A 234 0.51 5.66 24.38
C ALA A 234 -0.54 6.23 25.36
N GLN A 235 -1.73 6.66 24.90
CA GLN A 235 -2.67 7.40 25.77
C GLN A 235 -3.93 6.66 26.24
N ASN A 236 -4.22 5.43 25.81
CA ASN A 236 -5.43 4.71 26.25
C ASN A 236 -5.24 3.26 26.75
N PHE A 237 -4.02 2.87 27.14
CA PHE A 237 -3.85 1.71 28.01
C PHE A 237 -3.53 2.19 29.43
N ARG A 238 -4.49 2.88 30.07
CA ARG A 238 -4.44 3.09 31.51
C ARG A 238 -4.52 1.72 32.16
N LEU A 239 -3.45 1.37 32.89
CA LEU A 239 -3.26 0.17 33.69
C LEU A 239 -4.24 0.06 34.88
N THR A 240 -5.45 0.61 34.80
CA THR A 240 -6.45 0.63 35.88
C THR A 240 -7.63 -0.31 35.66
N ASP A 241 -7.73 -0.98 34.49
CA ASP A 241 -8.79 -1.96 34.20
C ASP A 241 -8.30 -3.42 34.15
N ILE A 242 -7.08 -3.72 34.66
CA ILE A 242 -6.72 -5.10 35.03
C ILE A 242 -7.08 -5.30 36.51
N GLY A 243 -8.35 -5.07 36.81
CA GLY A 243 -8.99 -5.56 38.03
C GLY A 243 -9.51 -6.98 37.78
N SER A 244 -8.89 -7.94 38.45
CA SER A 244 -9.49 -9.19 38.95
C SER A 244 -9.78 -10.42 38.06
N ASP A 245 -9.33 -10.57 36.81
CA ASP A 245 -9.69 -11.79 36.05
C ASP A 245 -8.58 -12.48 35.20
N ILE A 246 -7.36 -12.61 35.74
CA ILE A 246 -6.28 -13.43 35.13
C ILE A 246 -5.77 -14.52 36.10
N SER A 247 -6.66 -15.13 36.88
CA SER A 247 -6.31 -16.27 37.74
C SER A 247 -6.44 -17.65 37.05
N GLY A 248 -6.68 -17.71 35.73
CA GLY A 248 -7.06 -18.99 35.09
C GLY A 248 -6.39 -19.38 33.77
N LYS A 249 -5.62 -18.51 33.11
CA LYS A 249 -5.01 -18.87 31.82
C LYS A 249 -3.68 -19.58 32.02
N SER A 250 -3.65 -20.87 31.65
CA SER A 250 -2.46 -21.71 31.75
C SER A 250 -1.35 -21.21 30.81
N VAL A 251 -0.10 -21.43 31.20
CA VAL A 251 1.11 -21.08 30.42
C VAL A 251 1.05 -21.60 28.97
N LEU A 252 0.32 -22.70 28.73
CA LEU A 252 0.14 -23.31 27.42
C LEU A 252 -0.67 -22.44 26.44
N GLU A 253 -1.61 -21.63 26.92
CA GLU A 253 -2.39 -20.73 26.04
C GLU A 253 -1.57 -19.52 25.58
N LEU A 254 -0.61 -19.08 26.40
CA LEU A 254 0.30 -17.98 26.05
C LEU A 254 1.38 -18.44 25.06
N GLU A 255 1.84 -19.68 25.15
CA GLU A 255 2.76 -20.28 24.17
C GLU A 255 2.09 -20.50 22.80
N ALA A 256 0.81 -20.90 22.77
CA ALA A 256 0.05 -21.04 21.52
C ALA A 256 -0.13 -19.70 20.79
N LEU A 257 -0.26 -18.60 21.53
CA LEU A 257 -0.37 -17.26 20.95
C LEU A 257 0.96 -16.76 20.38
N ALA A 258 2.09 -17.12 21.00
CA ALA A 258 3.42 -16.81 20.49
C ALA A 258 3.77 -17.61 19.22
N ALA A 259 3.33 -18.88 19.14
CA ALA A 259 3.51 -19.72 17.95
C ALA A 259 2.79 -19.16 16.71
N ASN A 260 1.56 -18.67 16.86
CA ASN A 260 0.79 -18.07 15.77
C ASN A 260 1.42 -16.79 15.18
N VAL A 261 2.15 -16.01 15.98
CA VAL A 261 2.87 -14.81 15.50
C VAL A 261 4.11 -15.20 14.70
N SER A 262 4.78 -16.29 15.07
CA SER A 262 5.93 -16.84 14.34
C SER A 262 5.53 -17.38 12.96
N ASP A 263 4.39 -18.07 12.85
CA ASP A 263 3.89 -18.61 11.58
C ASP A 263 3.48 -17.51 10.60
N PHE A 264 2.95 -16.39 11.10
CA PHE A 264 2.63 -15.23 10.25
C PHE A 264 3.87 -14.58 9.63
N ALA A 265 4.97 -14.49 10.38
CA ALA A 265 6.24 -13.97 9.89
C ALA A 265 6.88 -14.90 8.83
N SER A 266 6.79 -16.22 9.01
CA SER A 266 7.25 -17.21 8.04
C SER A 266 6.47 -17.17 6.72
N ASN A 267 5.14 -16.99 6.78
CA ASN A 267 4.31 -16.89 5.57
C ASN A 267 4.62 -15.63 4.73
N LEU A 268 4.91 -14.49 5.37
CA LEU A 268 5.32 -13.27 4.67
C LEU A 268 6.67 -13.42 3.95
N ALA A 269 7.61 -14.17 4.55
CA ALA A 269 8.90 -14.46 3.92
C ALA A 269 8.73 -15.38 2.70
N GLN A 270 7.87 -16.39 2.78
CA GLN A 270 7.60 -17.31 1.65
C GLN A 270 6.89 -16.62 0.47
N VAL A 271 5.93 -15.74 0.74
CA VAL A 271 5.26 -14.96 -0.32
C VAL A 271 6.25 -14.04 -1.04
N ARG A 272 7.21 -13.46 -0.32
CA ARG A 272 8.26 -12.63 -0.91
C ARG A 272 9.20 -13.44 -1.80
N ILE A 273 9.54 -14.67 -1.41
CA ILE A 273 10.37 -15.59 -2.22
C ILE A 273 9.62 -16.08 -3.47
N ALA A 274 8.35 -16.46 -3.34
CA ALA A 274 7.53 -16.90 -4.47
C ALA A 274 7.36 -15.80 -5.54
N ARG A 275 7.24 -14.54 -5.11
CA ARG A 275 7.15 -13.40 -6.03
C ARG A 275 8.45 -13.11 -6.77
N LEU A 276 9.60 -13.42 -6.16
CA LEU A 276 10.92 -13.25 -6.78
C LEU A 276 11.25 -14.39 -7.76
N ASN A 277 10.68 -15.57 -7.58
CA ASN A 277 10.93 -16.74 -8.42
C ASN A 277 10.00 -16.85 -9.63
N GLY A 278 9.09 -15.89 -9.85
CA GLY A 278 8.17 -15.90 -11.01
C GLY A 278 7.19 -17.07 -11.02
N THR A 279 7.02 -17.78 -9.90
CA THR A 279 6.13 -18.94 -9.74
C THR A 279 4.82 -18.56 -9.03
N ALA A 280 4.19 -17.49 -9.48
CA ALA A 280 2.78 -17.22 -9.16
C ALA A 280 1.95 -17.47 -10.42
N ALA A 281 1.15 -18.54 -10.38
CA ALA A 281 0.02 -18.75 -11.29
C ALA A 281 -1.11 -17.76 -10.96
#